data_AF-A0A171A988-F1
#
_entry.id   AF-A0A171A988-F1
#
_cell.length_a   1.000
_cell.length_b   1.000
_cell.length_c   1.000
_cell.angle_alpha   90.00
_cell.angle_beta   90.00
_cell.angle_gamma   90.00
#
_symmetry.space_group_name_H-M   'P 1'
#
loop_
_entity.id
_entity.type
_entity.pdbx_description
1 polymer ?
#
loop_
_entity_poly.entity_id
_entity_poly.type
_entity_poly.pdbx_seq_one_letter_code
_entity_poly.pdbx_strand_id
1 'polypeptide(L)'
;MIRLKNNWTGILLVALSFTSIQEVATAQQHDQPETRSKIVPGEQAPPADPGQRNFGGMLPATGAPRPARRPITPRPEPKIETVALEQISMSDPYIFPDEKSHTYYLTGTGGRLYKSKDLKMWTGPYSIIDLSGTWMDGLFVAAAEIHRIGNKYYYAGTWSDHNHLIEYVPLRYNVPRNQTQLLVADSPEGPYKPLVADHEFCLGPENWDIIDGTLYEENGTAYMVFVHEWTQLIDGTMDYMPLSKDLTHRTAEPTTMFRASAAPWSKEMNSIGEATFGLKMPGWVTDGPEMFRTKTGKLGMLWSSWGEHRYAQGIAYSTSGSIKGPWVHEAEAFKGDNSGHGMLFTTFEGKRLFIVHHAEGNGPRKPQIWEVDDSGDKLVLGNRYL
;
A
#
# COMPACT_ATOMS: atom_id res chain seq x y z
N MET A 1 84.39 1.32 -43.03
CA MET A 1 83.47 1.40 -41.86
C MET A 1 82.57 0.20 -41.89
N ILE A 2 82.86 -0.79 -41.05
CA ILE A 2 82.29 -2.14 -41.07
C ILE A 2 81.23 -2.26 -39.97
N ARG A 3 80.00 -2.55 -40.41
CA ARG A 3 78.95 -3.45 -39.89
C ARG A 3 78.83 -3.83 -38.39
N LEU A 4 77.54 -3.83 -38.01
CA LEU A 4 76.76 -4.75 -37.12
C LEU A 4 76.94 -4.58 -35.61
N LYS A 5 75.97 -4.00 -34.88
CA LYS A 5 74.67 -4.55 -34.41
C LYS A 5 74.80 -5.80 -33.54
N ASN A 6 74.58 -5.61 -32.24
CA ASN A 6 73.95 -6.55 -31.33
C ASN A 6 73.42 -5.77 -30.11
N ASN A 7 72.10 -5.79 -29.86
CA ASN A 7 71.56 -6.42 -28.64
C ASN A 7 70.04 -6.27 -28.49
N TRP A 8 69.40 -7.44 -28.38
CA TRP A 8 68.29 -7.84 -27.52
C TRP A 8 66.88 -7.27 -27.76
N THR A 9 66.09 -8.13 -28.40
CA THR A 9 64.64 -8.25 -28.43
C THR A 9 64.05 -8.60 -27.07
N GLY A 10 63.01 -7.88 -26.66
CA GLY A 10 62.02 -8.31 -25.66
C GLY A 10 60.65 -7.82 -26.11
N ILE A 11 59.93 -8.65 -26.87
CA ILE A 11 58.53 -8.40 -27.28
C ILE A 11 57.66 -9.04 -26.21
N LEU A 12 56.94 -8.23 -25.45
CA LEU A 12 55.86 -8.69 -24.57
C LEU A 12 54.57 -8.75 -25.42
N LEU A 13 54.16 -9.97 -25.81
CA LEU A 13 52.82 -10.20 -26.34
C LEU A 13 51.83 -10.12 -25.18
N VAL A 14 50.99 -9.10 -25.16
CA VAL A 14 49.79 -9.06 -24.31
C VAL A 14 48.68 -9.80 -25.05
N ALA A 15 48.38 -11.01 -24.61
CA ALA A 15 47.20 -11.76 -25.05
C ALA A 15 45.94 -11.13 -24.41
N LEU A 16 45.07 -10.56 -25.26
CA LEU A 16 43.72 -10.16 -24.88
C LEU A 16 42.85 -11.42 -24.79
N SER A 17 42.69 -11.95 -23.57
CA SER A 17 41.67 -12.93 -23.25
C SER A 17 40.33 -12.21 -23.08
N PHE A 18 39.41 -12.41 -24.03
CA PHE A 18 37.99 -12.12 -23.84
C PHE A 18 37.42 -13.09 -22.82
N THR A 19 37.26 -12.66 -21.57
CA THR A 19 36.43 -13.37 -20.59
C THR A 19 35.00 -12.85 -20.70
N SER A 20 34.11 -13.70 -21.20
CA SER A 20 32.66 -13.48 -21.12
C SER A 20 32.27 -13.34 -19.65
N ILE A 21 31.80 -12.16 -19.26
CA ILE A 21 31.15 -11.97 -17.96
C ILE A 21 29.77 -12.63 -18.09
N GLN A 22 29.68 -13.88 -17.64
CA GLN A 22 28.38 -14.46 -17.29
C GLN A 22 27.88 -13.69 -16.07
N GLU A 23 26.78 -12.95 -16.23
CA GLU A 23 25.97 -12.50 -15.10
C GLU A 23 25.56 -13.74 -14.31
N VAL A 24 26.18 -13.92 -13.15
CA VAL A 24 25.67 -14.85 -12.14
C VAL A 24 24.43 -14.19 -11.58
N ALA A 25 23.27 -14.56 -12.12
CA ALA A 25 22.01 -14.36 -11.42
C ALA A 25 22.13 -15.12 -10.09
N THR A 26 22.32 -14.39 -8.99
CA THR A 26 22.05 -14.91 -7.66
C THR A 26 20.55 -15.14 -7.60
N ALA A 27 20.13 -16.35 -7.97
CA ALA A 27 18.81 -16.85 -7.67
C ALA A 27 18.60 -16.69 -6.17
N GLN A 28 17.49 -16.04 -5.78
CA GLN A 28 17.00 -16.08 -4.42
C GLN A 28 17.02 -17.54 -3.96
N GLN A 29 17.81 -17.84 -2.94
CA GLN A 29 17.43 -18.93 -2.05
C GLN A 29 16.07 -18.50 -1.51
N HIS A 30 15.01 -19.11 -2.04
CA HIS A 30 13.82 -19.31 -1.23
C HIS A 30 14.34 -19.86 0.09
N ASP A 31 14.18 -19.07 1.15
CA ASP A 31 14.45 -19.54 2.51
C ASP A 31 13.79 -20.91 2.59
N GLN A 32 14.62 -21.96 2.76
CA GLN A 32 14.07 -23.24 3.15
C GLN A 32 13.23 -22.98 4.40
N PRO A 33 12.10 -23.68 4.57
CA PRO A 33 11.33 -23.55 5.79
C PRO A 33 12.19 -24.12 6.93
N GLU A 34 13.05 -23.29 7.51
CA GLU A 34 13.49 -23.48 8.87
C GLU A 34 12.19 -23.68 9.64
N THR A 35 12.11 -24.75 10.41
CA THR A 35 10.98 -25.00 11.31
C THR A 35 10.93 -23.86 12.32
N ARG A 36 10.36 -22.71 11.91
CA ARG A 36 10.10 -21.57 12.75
C ARG A 36 9.18 -22.10 13.84
N SER A 37 9.68 -22.09 15.07
CA SER A 37 8.88 -22.43 16.24
C SER A 37 7.61 -21.58 16.18
N LYS A 38 6.44 -22.23 16.25
CA LYS A 38 5.15 -21.53 16.22
C LYS A 38 5.15 -20.46 17.31
N ILE A 39 5.05 -19.20 16.91
CA ILE A 39 5.06 -18.07 17.84
C ILE A 39 3.82 -18.18 18.73
N VAL A 40 4.02 -18.05 20.03
CA VAL A 40 2.95 -18.15 21.02
C VAL A 40 2.43 -16.74 21.30
N PRO A 41 1.11 -16.50 21.19
CA PRO A 41 0.52 -15.21 21.57
C PRO A 41 0.84 -14.86 23.02
N GLY A 42 1.20 -13.61 23.27
CA GLY A 42 1.49 -13.11 24.61
C GLY A 42 0.55 -12.00 25.08
N GLU A 43 0.92 -11.36 26.19
CA GLU A 43 0.18 -10.27 26.81
C GLU A 43 0.21 -9.01 25.92
N GLN A 44 -0.96 -8.47 25.61
CA GLN A 44 -1.12 -7.30 24.73
C GLN A 44 -1.17 -6.00 25.54
N ALA A 45 -1.19 -4.87 24.83
CA ALA A 45 -1.41 -3.57 25.45
C ALA A 45 -2.69 -3.54 26.31
N PRO A 46 -2.75 -2.67 27.34
CA PRO A 46 -3.96 -2.50 28.13
C PRO A 46 -5.18 -2.14 27.26
N PRO A 47 -6.40 -2.54 27.67
CA PRO A 47 -7.62 -2.15 26.96
C PRO A 47 -7.82 -0.63 27.00
N ALA A 48 -8.51 -0.09 25.99
CA ALA A 48 -8.91 1.31 25.91
C ALA A 48 -9.67 1.79 27.16
N ASP A 49 -9.50 3.06 27.52
CA ASP A 49 -10.29 3.66 28.61
C ASP A 49 -11.76 3.82 28.23
N PRO A 50 -12.70 3.76 29.19
CA PRO A 50 -14.10 4.06 28.93
C PRO A 50 -14.26 5.44 28.28
N GLY A 51 -14.89 5.48 27.10
CA GLY A 51 -15.12 6.72 26.35
C GLY A 51 -13.94 7.19 25.49
N GLN A 52 -12.81 6.48 25.50
CA GLN A 52 -11.71 6.74 24.57
C GLN A 52 -12.16 6.47 23.12
N ARG A 53 -11.70 7.28 22.17
CA ARG A 53 -11.94 7.04 20.74
C ARG A 53 -11.22 5.77 20.32
N ASN A 54 -11.72 5.09 19.29
CA ASN A 54 -11.15 3.83 18.84
C ASN A 54 -11.18 3.70 17.31
N PHE A 55 -10.06 3.22 16.76
CA PHE A 55 -9.93 2.80 15.37
C PHE A 55 -9.93 1.26 15.26
N GLY A 56 -10.50 0.73 14.17
CA GLY A 56 -10.33 -0.68 13.77
C GLY A 56 -11.08 -1.75 14.57
N GLY A 57 -11.96 -1.42 15.52
CA GLY A 57 -12.69 -2.46 16.26
C GLY A 57 -13.82 -1.97 17.17
N MET A 58 -14.59 -2.91 17.72
CA MET A 58 -15.54 -2.63 18.79
C MET A 58 -14.79 -2.51 20.12
N LEU A 59 -15.11 -1.48 20.90
CA LEU A 59 -14.74 -1.39 22.31
C LEU A 59 -15.34 -2.60 23.05
N PRO A 60 -14.56 -3.40 23.79
CA PRO A 60 -15.13 -4.37 24.70
C PRO A 60 -16.02 -3.63 25.72
N ALA A 61 -17.27 -4.07 25.91
CA ALA A 61 -18.07 -3.58 27.02
C ALA A 61 -17.37 -3.93 28.34
N THR A 62 -17.28 -2.95 29.24
CA THR A 62 -16.62 -3.10 30.55
C THR A 62 -17.14 -4.35 31.27
N GLY A 63 -16.27 -5.32 31.55
CA GLY A 63 -16.59 -6.53 32.32
C GLY A 63 -17.24 -7.70 31.56
N ALA A 64 -17.37 -7.64 30.23
CA ALA A 64 -17.89 -8.78 29.45
C ALA A 64 -16.76 -9.74 29.03
N PRO A 65 -16.90 -11.07 29.21
CA PRO A 65 -15.98 -12.03 28.61
C PRO A 65 -15.99 -11.86 27.08
N ARG A 66 -14.81 -12.01 26.44
CA ARG A 66 -14.68 -12.01 24.98
C ARG A 66 -15.73 -12.97 24.40
N PRO A 67 -16.69 -12.51 23.57
CA PRO A 67 -17.62 -13.43 22.94
C PRO A 67 -16.81 -14.41 22.10
N ALA A 68 -17.13 -15.71 22.21
CA ALA A 68 -16.61 -16.72 21.29
C ALA A 68 -16.83 -16.22 19.86
N ARG A 69 -15.80 -16.34 19.01
CA ARG A 69 -15.82 -15.93 17.59
C ARG A 69 -17.07 -16.58 16.97
N ARG A 70 -18.14 -15.81 16.78
CA ARG A 70 -19.37 -16.33 16.18
C ARG A 70 -18.99 -16.88 14.80
N PRO A 71 -19.49 -18.06 14.38
CA PRO A 71 -19.28 -18.53 13.02
C PRO A 71 -19.69 -17.40 12.07
N ILE A 72 -18.75 -17.00 11.20
CA ILE A 72 -18.98 -15.98 10.19
C ILE A 72 -19.98 -16.60 9.21
N THR A 73 -21.27 -16.34 9.42
CA THR A 73 -22.28 -16.59 8.38
C THR A 73 -21.87 -15.77 7.17
N PRO A 74 -21.75 -16.37 5.96
CA PRO A 74 -21.46 -15.61 4.75
C PRO A 74 -22.43 -14.45 4.66
N ARG A 75 -21.90 -13.23 4.52
CA ARG A 75 -22.77 -12.09 4.24
C ARG A 75 -23.46 -12.37 2.90
N PRO A 76 -24.77 -12.13 2.77
CA PRO A 76 -25.43 -12.28 1.47
C PRO A 76 -24.70 -11.42 0.44
N GLU A 77 -24.56 -11.95 -0.78
CA GLU A 77 -23.93 -11.22 -1.87
C GLU A 77 -24.66 -9.89 -2.06
N PRO A 78 -23.93 -8.76 -2.12
CA PRO A 78 -24.54 -7.46 -2.31
C PRO A 78 -25.29 -7.41 -3.64
N LYS A 79 -26.44 -6.74 -3.64
CA LYS A 79 -27.21 -6.52 -4.85
C LYS A 79 -26.43 -5.57 -5.77
N ILE A 80 -26.34 -5.93 -7.05
CA ILE A 80 -25.84 -5.02 -8.07
C ILE A 80 -26.91 -3.97 -8.35
N GLU A 81 -26.57 -2.70 -8.15
CA GLU A 81 -27.45 -1.56 -8.37
C GLU A 81 -26.67 -0.34 -8.83
N THR A 82 -27.38 0.69 -9.30
CA THR A 82 -26.79 1.97 -9.69
C THR A 82 -27.12 3.01 -8.62
N VAL A 83 -26.10 3.58 -8.01
CA VAL A 83 -26.20 4.51 -6.88
C VAL A 83 -25.33 5.73 -7.10
N ALA A 84 -25.66 6.84 -6.43
CA ALA A 84 -24.78 8.00 -6.43
C ALA A 84 -23.51 7.73 -5.60
N LEU A 85 -22.39 8.38 -5.91
CA LEU A 85 -21.13 8.20 -5.16
C LEU A 85 -21.31 8.40 -3.64
N GLU A 86 -22.09 9.40 -3.23
CA GLU A 86 -22.38 9.73 -1.83
C GLU A 86 -23.18 8.65 -1.06
N GLN A 87 -23.78 7.71 -1.78
CA GLN A 87 -24.51 6.58 -1.22
C GLN A 87 -23.58 5.37 -0.98
N ILE A 88 -22.38 5.38 -1.56
CA ILE A 88 -21.38 4.34 -1.36
C ILE A 88 -20.67 4.56 -0.02
N SER A 89 -20.67 3.52 0.81
CA SER A 89 -19.82 3.43 2.00
C SER A 89 -18.59 2.59 1.66
N MET A 90 -17.41 3.19 1.67
CA MET A 90 -16.17 2.56 1.25
C MET A 90 -14.98 3.24 1.95
N SER A 91 -14.06 2.41 2.44
CA SER A 91 -12.73 2.88 2.85
C SER A 91 -11.78 2.69 1.66
N ASP A 92 -10.73 3.49 1.66
CA ASP A 92 -9.57 3.33 0.79
C ASP A 92 -9.94 3.32 -0.71
N PRO A 93 -10.68 4.36 -1.17
CA PRO A 93 -11.24 4.38 -2.52
C PRO A 93 -10.15 4.66 -3.57
N TYR A 94 -10.12 3.83 -4.59
CA TYR A 94 -9.21 3.96 -5.73
C TYR A 94 -10.02 4.01 -7.03
N ILE A 95 -9.84 5.07 -7.82
CA ILE A 95 -10.44 5.19 -9.16
C ILE A 95 -9.39 4.91 -10.22
N PHE A 96 -9.66 3.91 -11.05
CA PHE A 96 -8.92 3.62 -12.27
C PHE A 96 -9.71 4.07 -13.51
N PRO A 97 -9.30 5.15 -14.19
CA PRO A 97 -9.85 5.55 -15.49
C PRO A 97 -9.30 4.63 -16.59
N ASP A 98 -10.15 3.79 -17.17
CA ASP A 98 -9.75 2.95 -18.30
C ASP A 98 -10.07 3.64 -19.63
N GLU A 99 -9.04 4.14 -20.30
CA GLU A 99 -9.13 4.77 -21.62
C GLU A 99 -9.73 3.84 -22.69
N LYS A 100 -9.48 2.52 -22.60
CA LYS A 100 -9.92 1.56 -23.63
C LYS A 100 -11.45 1.43 -23.66
N SER A 101 -12.07 1.30 -22.49
CA SER A 101 -13.53 1.21 -22.38
C SER A 101 -14.20 2.56 -22.13
N HIS A 102 -13.41 3.62 -21.89
CA HIS A 102 -13.87 4.94 -21.48
C HIS A 102 -14.78 4.82 -20.23
N THR A 103 -14.33 4.07 -19.23
CA THR A 103 -15.06 3.76 -17.99
C THR A 103 -14.19 4.04 -16.78
N TYR A 104 -14.74 4.70 -15.77
CA TYR A 104 -14.13 4.79 -14.45
C TYR A 104 -14.47 3.55 -13.63
N TYR A 105 -13.45 2.93 -13.06
CA TYR A 105 -13.55 1.77 -12.18
C TYR A 105 -13.19 2.18 -10.76
N LEU A 106 -14.13 2.04 -9.82
CA LEU A 106 -13.91 2.32 -8.41
C LEU A 106 -13.77 1.01 -7.66
N THR A 107 -12.70 0.87 -6.90
CA THR A 107 -12.48 -0.23 -5.96
C THR A 107 -11.87 0.31 -4.66
N GLY A 108 -11.54 -0.56 -3.74
CA GLY A 108 -10.98 -0.21 -2.44
C GLY A 108 -11.16 -1.34 -1.45
N THR A 109 -11.20 -1.03 -0.16
CA THR A 109 -11.41 -2.02 0.89
C THR A 109 -12.70 -2.82 0.67
N GLY A 110 -12.55 -4.15 0.61
CA GLY A 110 -13.58 -5.12 0.29
C GLY A 110 -13.51 -5.73 -1.10
N GLY A 111 -12.63 -5.25 -1.97
CA GLY A 111 -12.24 -6.00 -3.17
C GLY A 111 -13.29 -6.07 -4.26
N ARG A 112 -14.27 -5.16 -4.22
CA ARG A 112 -15.38 -5.12 -5.18
C ARG A 112 -15.21 -3.97 -6.15
N LEU A 113 -15.86 -4.09 -7.31
CA LEU A 113 -15.75 -3.13 -8.39
C LEU A 113 -17.07 -2.38 -8.60
N TYR A 114 -17.00 -1.06 -8.73
CA TYR A 114 -18.07 -0.24 -9.28
C TYR A 114 -17.63 0.37 -10.60
N LYS A 115 -18.58 0.64 -11.49
CA LYS A 115 -18.34 1.22 -12.82
C LYS A 115 -19.10 2.53 -12.96
N SER A 116 -18.49 3.53 -13.57
CA SER A 116 -19.15 4.79 -13.90
C SER A 116 -18.67 5.35 -15.23
N LYS A 117 -19.54 6.11 -15.89
CA LYS A 117 -19.20 6.92 -17.07
C LYS A 117 -19.01 8.40 -16.74
N ASP A 118 -19.48 8.85 -15.57
CA ASP A 118 -19.62 10.28 -15.24
C ASP A 118 -19.11 10.65 -13.84
N LEU A 119 -18.55 9.68 -13.10
CA LEU A 119 -18.10 9.79 -11.70
C LEU A 119 -19.22 10.03 -10.67
N LYS A 120 -20.46 10.21 -11.11
CA LYS A 120 -21.62 10.53 -10.27
C LYS A 120 -22.40 9.28 -9.93
N MET A 121 -22.79 8.53 -10.96
CA MET A 121 -23.58 7.31 -10.83
C MET A 121 -22.70 6.10 -11.06
N TRP A 122 -22.76 5.17 -10.12
CA TRP A 122 -21.90 4.00 -10.05
C TRP A 122 -22.73 2.74 -10.01
N THR A 123 -22.47 1.81 -10.92
CA THR A 123 -23.12 0.49 -10.95
C THR A 123 -22.17 -0.56 -10.35
N GLY A 124 -22.65 -1.33 -9.38
CA GLY A 124 -21.88 -2.36 -8.68
C GLY A 124 -22.58 -2.75 -7.37
N PRO A 125 -21.89 -3.36 -6.40
CA PRO A 125 -20.51 -3.86 -6.45
C PRO A 125 -20.40 -5.24 -7.16
N TYR A 126 -19.50 -5.37 -8.14
CA TYR A 126 -19.19 -6.64 -8.80
C TYR A 126 -18.08 -7.40 -8.06
N SER A 127 -18.18 -8.74 -8.00
CA SER A 127 -17.05 -9.60 -7.60
C SER A 127 -16.06 -9.71 -8.77
N ILE A 128 -14.78 -9.47 -8.50
CA ILE A 128 -13.74 -9.46 -9.53
C ILE A 128 -12.49 -10.24 -9.13
N ILE A 129 -12.47 -10.89 -7.96
CA ILE A 129 -11.30 -11.57 -7.41
C ILE A 129 -11.60 -13.08 -7.30
N ASP A 130 -10.63 -13.90 -7.70
CA ASP A 130 -10.61 -15.35 -7.48
C ASP A 130 -9.28 -15.75 -6.81
N LEU A 131 -9.35 -16.05 -5.50
CA LEU A 131 -8.18 -16.41 -4.67
C LEU A 131 -8.08 -17.91 -4.42
N SER A 132 -8.86 -18.71 -5.15
CA SER A 132 -8.92 -20.16 -4.97
C SER A 132 -7.51 -20.76 -4.99
N GLY A 133 -7.16 -21.50 -3.93
CA GLY A 133 -5.84 -22.16 -3.83
C GLY A 133 -4.72 -21.30 -3.25
N THR A 134 -5.02 -20.22 -2.55
CA THR A 134 -4.05 -19.43 -1.79
C THR A 134 -4.42 -19.35 -0.31
N TRP A 135 -3.44 -19.00 0.54
CA TRP A 135 -3.71 -18.67 1.95
C TRP A 135 -4.72 -17.52 2.15
N MET A 136 -4.93 -16.71 1.10
CA MET A 136 -5.86 -15.58 1.11
C MET A 136 -7.32 -15.98 0.82
N ASP A 137 -7.59 -17.23 0.47
CA ASP A 137 -8.94 -17.68 0.14
C ASP A 137 -9.90 -17.48 1.33
N GLY A 138 -11.04 -16.83 1.05
CA GLY A 138 -12.02 -16.42 2.06
C GLY A 138 -11.62 -15.23 2.94
N LEU A 139 -10.41 -14.67 2.78
CA LEU A 139 -9.99 -13.46 3.49
C LEU A 139 -10.50 -12.20 2.80
N PHE A 140 -10.73 -11.16 3.60
CA PHE A 140 -11.18 -9.85 3.14
C PHE A 140 -9.96 -9.02 2.72
N VAL A 141 -10.03 -8.39 1.55
CA VAL A 141 -8.96 -7.51 1.05
C VAL A 141 -9.17 -6.07 1.54
N ALA A 142 -8.10 -5.42 1.96
CA ALA A 142 -8.03 -4.00 2.30
C ALA A 142 -7.26 -3.22 1.23
N ALA A 143 -7.56 -1.91 1.12
CA ALA A 143 -6.81 -0.93 0.34
C ALA A 143 -6.45 -1.38 -1.07
N ALA A 144 -7.45 -1.84 -1.82
CA ALA A 144 -7.21 -2.44 -3.11
C ALA A 144 -7.10 -1.39 -4.23
N GLU A 145 -6.17 -1.63 -5.15
CA GLU A 145 -5.84 -0.72 -6.26
C GLU A 145 -5.75 -1.47 -7.58
N ILE A 146 -6.10 -0.79 -8.68
CA ILE A 146 -5.93 -1.32 -10.04
C ILE A 146 -4.82 -0.56 -10.75
N HIS A 147 -3.79 -1.28 -11.14
CA HIS A 147 -2.65 -0.80 -11.90
C HIS A 147 -2.66 -1.40 -13.30
N ARG A 148 -2.32 -0.62 -14.32
CA ARG A 148 -2.14 -1.14 -15.68
C ARG A 148 -0.68 -1.07 -16.06
N ILE A 149 -0.08 -2.23 -16.36
CA ILE A 149 1.30 -2.35 -16.82
C ILE A 149 1.28 -3.14 -18.13
N GLY A 150 1.70 -2.47 -19.21
CA GLY A 150 1.56 -2.99 -20.57
C GLY A 150 0.10 -3.28 -20.95
N ASN A 151 -0.18 -4.54 -21.24
CA ASN A 151 -1.50 -5.03 -21.67
C ASN A 151 -2.26 -5.79 -20.59
N LYS A 152 -1.73 -5.84 -19.35
CA LYS A 152 -2.33 -6.54 -18.22
C LYS A 152 -2.75 -5.54 -17.14
N TYR A 153 -3.67 -5.99 -16.30
CA TYR A 153 -4.11 -5.28 -15.12
C TYR A 153 -3.63 -6.03 -13.89
N TYR A 154 -3.09 -5.29 -12.94
CA TYR A 154 -2.59 -5.80 -11.67
C TYR A 154 -3.45 -5.24 -10.56
N TYR A 155 -3.87 -6.12 -9.65
CA TYR A 155 -4.64 -5.74 -8.48
C TYR A 155 -3.72 -5.83 -7.27
N ALA A 156 -3.33 -4.69 -6.73
CA ALA A 156 -2.60 -4.65 -5.47
C ALA A 156 -3.62 -4.59 -4.34
N GLY A 157 -3.47 -5.42 -3.33
CA GLY A 157 -4.38 -5.43 -2.19
C GLY A 157 -3.74 -6.11 -0.99
N THR A 158 -4.25 -5.80 0.20
CA THR A 158 -3.71 -6.32 1.45
C THR A 158 -4.64 -7.36 2.03
N TRP A 159 -4.11 -8.52 2.39
CA TRP A 159 -4.86 -9.58 3.06
C TRP A 159 -4.30 -9.83 4.46
N SER A 160 -5.21 -10.02 5.42
CA SER A 160 -4.89 -10.18 6.83
C SER A 160 -5.25 -11.58 7.33
N ASP A 161 -4.24 -12.37 7.69
CA ASP A 161 -4.39 -13.68 8.31
C ASP A 161 -4.07 -13.62 9.81
N HIS A 162 -5.11 -13.35 10.60
CA HIS A 162 -5.03 -13.35 12.07
C HIS A 162 -4.86 -14.74 12.70
N ASN A 163 -4.86 -15.83 11.91
CA ASN A 163 -4.56 -17.17 12.43
C ASN A 163 -3.07 -17.51 12.30
N HIS A 164 -2.31 -16.70 11.56
CA HIS A 164 -0.87 -16.82 11.41
C HIS A 164 -0.18 -15.65 12.14
N LEU A 165 0.50 -15.96 13.24
CA LEU A 165 1.22 -14.97 14.04
C LEU A 165 2.67 -14.86 13.53
N ILE A 166 3.10 -13.68 13.13
CA ILE A 166 4.46 -13.43 12.62
C ILE A 166 5.39 -12.84 13.70
N GLU A 167 4.83 -12.20 14.72
CA GLU A 167 5.58 -11.68 15.87
C GLU A 167 4.69 -11.48 17.10
N TYR A 168 5.27 -11.64 18.29
CA TYR A 168 4.70 -11.14 19.53
C TYR A 168 5.53 -9.95 20.02
N VAL A 169 4.95 -8.76 20.03
CA VAL A 169 5.58 -7.56 20.59
C VAL A 169 5.10 -7.38 22.04
N PRO A 170 5.97 -7.55 23.05
CA PRO A 170 5.56 -7.58 24.45
C PRO A 170 4.77 -6.36 24.90
N LEU A 171 3.66 -6.60 25.61
CA LEU A 171 2.76 -5.55 26.13
C LEU A 171 2.23 -4.59 25.05
N ARG A 172 2.22 -5.05 23.79
CA ARG A 172 1.76 -4.28 22.65
C ARG A 172 0.76 -5.06 21.84
N TYR A 173 1.23 -5.99 21.00
CA TYR A 173 0.39 -6.63 20.00
C TYR A 173 0.88 -8.02 19.61
N ASN A 174 -0.08 -8.87 19.26
CA ASN A 174 0.17 -10.15 18.60
C ASN A 174 0.03 -9.91 17.09
N VAL A 175 1.16 -9.68 16.42
CA VAL A 175 1.24 -9.20 15.04
C VAL A 175 0.82 -10.32 14.07
N PRO A 176 -0.33 -10.19 13.39
CA PRO A 176 -0.77 -11.18 12.42
C PRO A 176 0.05 -11.08 11.13
N ARG A 177 -0.06 -12.08 10.27
CA ARG A 177 0.42 -11.96 8.89
C ARG A 177 -0.53 -11.02 8.13
N ASN A 178 -0.09 -9.80 7.86
CA ASN A 178 -0.65 -8.98 6.78
C ASN A 178 0.38 -8.85 5.67
N GLN A 179 -0.07 -8.99 4.43
CA GLN A 179 0.78 -8.85 3.26
C GLN A 179 -0.01 -8.21 2.12
N THR A 180 0.61 -7.23 1.46
CA THR A 180 0.15 -6.80 0.13
C THR A 180 0.60 -7.81 -0.92
N GLN A 181 -0.34 -8.23 -1.77
CA GLN A 181 -0.10 -9.18 -2.86
C GLN A 181 -0.54 -8.57 -4.19
N LEU A 182 0.03 -9.10 -5.27
CA LEU A 182 -0.37 -8.76 -6.62
C LEU A 182 -1.19 -9.89 -7.24
N LEU A 183 -2.35 -9.53 -7.76
CA LEU A 183 -3.15 -10.37 -8.65
C LEU A 183 -3.08 -9.84 -10.08
N VAL A 184 -3.46 -10.64 -11.06
CA VAL A 184 -3.39 -10.28 -12.49
C VAL A 184 -4.68 -10.65 -13.23
N ALA A 185 -5.05 -9.81 -14.19
CA ALA A 185 -6.17 -10.03 -15.12
C ALA A 185 -5.88 -9.47 -16.53
N ASP A 186 -6.67 -9.94 -17.50
CA ASP A 186 -6.69 -9.44 -18.89
C ASP A 186 -7.59 -8.21 -19.10
N SER A 187 -8.40 -7.88 -18.09
CA SER A 187 -9.42 -6.84 -18.11
C SER A 187 -9.46 -6.13 -16.76
N PRO A 188 -9.78 -4.82 -16.68
CA PRO A 188 -9.98 -4.14 -15.41
C PRO A 188 -11.17 -4.71 -14.62
N GLU A 189 -12.03 -5.50 -15.27
CA GLU A 189 -13.17 -6.17 -14.65
C GLU A 189 -12.84 -7.56 -14.07
N GLY A 190 -11.57 -7.98 -14.13
CA GLY A 190 -11.15 -9.30 -13.66
C GLY A 190 -11.61 -10.45 -14.59
N PRO A 191 -11.69 -11.69 -14.06
CA PRO A 191 -11.33 -12.06 -12.69
C PRO A 191 -9.82 -11.91 -12.47
N TYR A 192 -9.45 -11.28 -11.37
CA TYR A 192 -8.08 -11.18 -10.89
C TYR A 192 -7.70 -12.45 -10.14
N LYS A 193 -6.58 -13.06 -10.55
CA LYS A 193 -6.03 -14.28 -9.98
C LYS A 193 -4.64 -14.02 -9.42
N PRO A 194 -4.16 -14.80 -8.44
CA PRO A 194 -2.82 -14.65 -7.90
C PRO A 194 -1.78 -14.58 -9.01
N LEU A 195 -0.92 -13.55 -8.99
CA LEU A 195 0.16 -13.43 -9.96
C LEU A 195 1.16 -14.59 -9.82
N VAL A 196 1.42 -14.99 -8.57
CA VAL A 196 2.19 -16.17 -8.21
C VAL A 196 1.23 -17.19 -7.59
N ALA A 197 1.22 -18.41 -8.14
CA ALA A 197 0.25 -19.45 -7.77
C ALA A 197 0.69 -20.34 -6.60
N ASP A 198 1.84 -20.05 -5.99
CA ASP A 198 2.28 -20.77 -4.78
C ASP A 198 1.38 -20.39 -3.60
N HIS A 199 0.90 -21.43 -2.90
CA HIS A 199 -0.11 -21.34 -1.86
C HIS A 199 0.27 -20.41 -0.71
N GLU A 200 1.55 -20.39 -0.28
CA GLU A 200 2.03 -19.61 0.87
C GLU A 200 2.84 -18.37 0.45
N PHE A 201 2.87 -18.03 -0.84
CA PHE A 201 3.68 -16.93 -1.34
C PHE A 201 3.37 -15.59 -0.67
N CYS A 202 4.42 -14.86 -0.30
CA CYS A 202 4.40 -13.47 0.14
C CYS A 202 5.41 -12.66 -0.68
N LEU A 203 4.98 -11.53 -1.24
CA LEU A 203 5.85 -10.69 -2.04
C LEU A 203 6.90 -9.96 -1.16
N GLY A 204 6.47 -9.48 0.01
CA GLY A 204 7.34 -8.87 1.01
C GLY A 204 8.01 -9.89 1.95
N PRO A 205 8.90 -9.43 2.85
CA PRO A 205 9.41 -10.26 3.94
C PRO A 205 8.26 -10.80 4.81
N GLU A 206 8.24 -12.11 5.05
CA GLU A 206 7.15 -12.78 5.78
C GLU A 206 7.06 -12.40 7.27
N ASN A 207 8.16 -11.92 7.85
CA ASN A 207 8.21 -11.46 9.23
C ASN A 207 7.90 -9.96 9.37
N TRP A 208 7.49 -9.30 8.29
CA TRP A 208 7.02 -7.92 8.32
C TRP A 208 5.51 -7.89 8.19
N ASP A 209 4.88 -7.06 9.01
CA ASP A 209 3.48 -6.69 8.87
C ASP A 209 3.37 -5.63 7.78
N ILE A 210 2.92 -6.04 6.59
CA ILE A 210 2.92 -5.21 5.37
C ILE A 210 1.50 -4.95 4.92
N ILE A 211 1.17 -3.67 4.74
CA ILE A 211 -0.12 -3.22 4.21
C ILE A 211 0.06 -2.14 3.13
N ASP A 212 -1.05 -1.83 2.46
CA ASP A 212 -1.23 -0.72 1.52
C ASP A 212 -0.14 -0.57 0.45
N GLY A 213 0.34 -1.69 -0.08
CA GLY A 213 1.31 -1.65 -1.16
C GLY A 213 0.71 -1.12 -2.47
N THR A 214 1.35 -0.10 -3.03
CA THR A 214 1.07 0.48 -4.35
C THR A 214 2.22 0.23 -5.31
N LEU A 215 1.96 0.26 -6.61
CA LEU A 215 2.99 0.11 -7.65
C LEU A 215 3.46 1.47 -8.16
N TYR A 216 4.78 1.62 -8.31
CA TYR A 216 5.41 2.80 -8.90
C TYR A 216 6.55 2.40 -9.83
N GLU A 217 6.65 3.06 -10.99
CA GLU A 217 7.73 2.84 -11.94
C GLU A 217 8.68 4.04 -12.02
N GLU A 218 9.98 3.77 -11.95
CA GLU A 218 11.04 4.77 -12.14
C GLU A 218 12.17 4.17 -12.98
N ASN A 219 12.56 4.87 -14.05
CA ASN A 219 13.67 4.48 -14.93
C ASN A 219 13.60 3.01 -15.43
N GLY A 220 12.39 2.50 -15.67
CA GLY A 220 12.15 1.13 -16.15
C GLY A 220 12.23 0.05 -15.07
N THR A 221 12.34 0.43 -13.80
CA THR A 221 12.19 -0.48 -12.65
C THR A 221 10.83 -0.25 -11.99
N ALA A 222 10.08 -1.33 -11.78
CA ALA A 222 8.88 -1.32 -10.96
C ALA A 222 9.26 -1.52 -9.49
N TYR A 223 8.59 -0.79 -8.62
CA TYR A 223 8.73 -0.86 -7.17
C TYR A 223 7.35 -1.13 -6.57
N MET A 224 7.31 -1.90 -5.49
CA MET A 224 6.21 -1.82 -4.54
C MET A 224 6.60 -0.82 -3.46
N VAL A 225 5.75 0.18 -3.23
CA VAL A 225 5.85 1.12 -2.12
C VAL A 225 4.75 0.78 -1.13
N PHE A 226 5.06 0.60 0.14
CA PHE A 226 4.13 -0.01 1.09
C PHE A 226 4.38 0.50 2.51
N VAL A 227 3.46 0.13 3.40
CA VAL A 227 3.55 0.40 4.85
C VAL A 227 4.17 -0.80 5.56
N HIS A 228 5.17 -0.55 6.41
CA HIS A 228 5.54 -1.47 7.49
C HIS A 228 4.82 -1.02 8.77
N GLU A 229 3.90 -1.88 9.21
CA GLU A 229 2.87 -1.54 10.18
C GLU A 229 3.41 -1.05 11.53
N TRP A 230 2.86 0.06 11.99
CA TRP A 230 3.21 0.67 13.27
C TRP A 230 2.83 -0.21 14.45
N THR A 231 1.84 -1.11 14.30
CA THR A 231 1.52 -2.08 15.36
C THR A 231 2.70 -3.02 15.65
N GLN A 232 3.55 -3.28 14.67
CA GLN A 232 4.84 -3.96 14.83
C GLN A 232 5.96 -2.99 15.27
N LEU A 233 6.06 -1.80 14.65
CA LEU A 233 7.22 -0.90 14.80
C LEU A 233 7.12 0.24 15.83
N ILE A 234 5.95 0.50 16.41
CA ILE A 234 5.59 1.71 17.16
C ILE A 234 5.49 2.96 16.29
N ASP A 235 6.53 3.29 15.55
CA ASP A 235 6.55 4.39 14.58
C ASP A 235 6.62 3.78 13.18
N GLY A 236 5.44 3.65 12.55
CA GLY A 236 5.26 3.00 11.26
C GLY A 236 6.12 3.64 10.18
N THR A 237 6.44 2.87 9.14
CA THR A 237 7.32 3.33 8.07
C THR A 237 6.69 3.19 6.70
N MET A 238 7.09 4.11 5.82
CA MET A 238 6.94 3.94 4.39
C MET A 238 8.21 3.33 3.85
N ASP A 239 8.07 2.23 3.14
CA ASP A 239 9.16 1.44 2.60
C ASP A 239 8.93 1.18 1.12
N TYR A 240 9.99 0.87 0.39
CA TYR A 240 9.86 0.36 -0.96
C TYR A 240 10.79 -0.83 -1.19
N MET A 241 10.43 -1.67 -2.15
CA MET A 241 11.34 -2.67 -2.70
C MET A 241 11.21 -2.79 -4.22
N PRO A 242 12.32 -2.95 -4.95
CA PRO A 242 12.28 -3.18 -6.39
C PRO A 242 11.71 -4.56 -6.70
N LEU A 243 10.94 -4.65 -7.78
CA LEU A 243 10.33 -5.87 -8.27
C LEU A 243 11.03 -6.33 -9.57
N SER A 244 10.92 -7.63 -9.84
CA SER A 244 11.31 -8.21 -11.11
C SER A 244 10.46 -7.65 -12.26
N LYS A 245 10.93 -7.77 -13.51
CA LYS A 245 10.20 -7.23 -14.67
C LYS A 245 8.80 -7.82 -14.86
N ASP A 246 8.59 -9.05 -14.41
CA ASP A 246 7.32 -9.77 -14.41
C ASP A 246 6.53 -9.61 -13.09
N LEU A 247 7.06 -8.82 -12.15
CA LEU A 247 6.50 -8.49 -10.84
C LEU A 247 6.30 -9.69 -9.89
N THR A 248 6.85 -10.85 -10.23
CA THR A 248 6.64 -12.12 -9.49
C THR A 248 7.47 -12.22 -8.20
N HIS A 249 8.49 -11.38 -8.04
CA HIS A 249 9.32 -11.37 -6.84
C HIS A 249 10.00 -10.01 -6.65
N ARG A 250 10.41 -9.72 -5.41
CA ARG A 250 11.32 -8.60 -5.12
C ARG A 250 12.75 -8.93 -5.57
N THR A 251 13.49 -7.96 -6.07
CA THR A 251 14.90 -8.13 -6.49
C THR A 251 15.91 -7.60 -5.47
N ALA A 252 15.43 -6.99 -4.39
CA ALA A 252 16.22 -6.58 -3.24
C ALA A 252 15.33 -6.51 -1.99
N GLU A 253 15.95 -6.47 -0.81
CA GLU A 253 15.24 -6.24 0.45
C GLU A 253 14.68 -4.81 0.54
N PRO A 254 13.60 -4.60 1.32
CA PRO A 254 13.00 -3.28 1.49
C PRO A 254 13.96 -2.20 1.99
N THR A 255 13.71 -0.97 1.56
CA THR A 255 14.40 0.23 2.02
C THR A 255 13.39 1.21 2.59
N THR A 256 13.63 1.64 3.84
CA THR A 256 12.81 2.66 4.51
C THR A 256 13.02 4.05 3.91
N MET A 257 11.91 4.71 3.59
CA MET A 257 11.85 6.07 3.06
C MET A 257 11.81 7.10 4.19
N PHE A 258 10.87 6.90 5.13
CA PHE A 258 10.68 7.74 6.32
C PHE A 258 9.78 7.02 7.33
N ARG A 259 9.68 7.60 8.54
CA ARG A 259 8.73 7.20 9.58
C ARG A 259 7.60 8.21 9.72
N ALA A 260 6.44 7.80 10.22
CA ALA A 260 5.30 8.70 10.40
C ALA A 260 5.63 9.91 11.30
N SER A 261 6.40 9.71 12.37
CA SER A 261 6.78 10.80 13.30
C SER A 261 7.62 11.92 12.67
N ALA A 262 8.19 11.70 11.48
CA ALA A 262 8.94 12.74 10.75
C ALA A 262 8.04 13.87 10.22
N ALA A 263 6.73 13.62 10.14
CA ALA A 263 5.76 14.59 9.67
C ALA A 263 5.19 15.44 10.82
N PRO A 264 5.30 16.78 10.78
CA PRO A 264 4.88 17.63 11.91
C PRO A 264 3.39 17.52 12.28
N TRP A 265 2.55 17.23 11.29
CA TRP A 265 1.10 17.06 11.44
C TRP A 265 0.69 15.68 11.96
N SER A 266 1.56 14.66 11.87
CA SER A 266 1.30 13.32 12.40
C SER A 266 1.43 13.31 13.92
N LYS A 267 0.51 12.63 14.60
CA LYS A 267 0.41 12.54 16.06
C LYS A 267 0.39 11.10 16.52
N GLU A 268 0.90 10.93 17.73
CA GLU A 268 0.90 9.65 18.42
C GLU A 268 -0.53 9.32 18.88
N MET A 269 -1.03 8.12 18.54
CA MET A 269 -2.43 7.70 18.74
C MET A 269 -2.96 7.95 20.16
N ASN A 270 -2.25 7.48 21.19
CA ASN A 270 -2.69 7.63 22.56
C ASN A 270 -2.65 9.10 23.02
N SER A 271 -1.66 9.88 22.58
CA SER A 271 -1.52 11.31 22.93
C SER A 271 -2.71 12.17 22.47
N ILE A 272 -3.41 11.72 21.43
CA ILE A 272 -4.64 12.35 20.93
C ILE A 272 -5.90 11.60 21.38
N GLY A 273 -5.79 10.68 22.34
CA GLY A 273 -6.92 9.95 22.91
C GLY A 273 -7.56 8.93 21.95
N GLU A 274 -6.80 8.38 21.01
CA GLU A 274 -7.23 7.30 20.12
C GLU A 274 -6.62 5.97 20.60
N ALA A 275 -7.46 4.96 20.74
CA ALA A 275 -7.06 3.57 20.88
C ALA A 275 -7.16 2.86 19.52
N THR A 276 -6.50 1.70 19.41
CA THR A 276 -6.56 0.88 18.20
C THR A 276 -6.94 -0.53 18.57
N PHE A 277 -7.92 -1.10 17.87
CA PHE A 277 -8.44 -2.46 18.13
C PHE A 277 -8.92 -2.65 19.59
N GLY A 278 -9.33 -1.56 20.25
CA GLY A 278 -9.72 -1.56 21.66
C GLY A 278 -8.54 -1.61 22.64
N LEU A 279 -7.31 -1.38 22.17
CA LEU A 279 -6.07 -1.42 22.95
C LEU A 279 -5.40 -0.04 22.96
N LYS A 280 -4.80 0.34 24.09
CA LYS A 280 -4.01 1.58 24.23
C LYS A 280 -2.59 1.37 23.69
N MET A 281 -2.46 1.25 22.38
CA MET A 281 -1.17 1.10 21.73
C MET A 281 -0.61 2.47 21.37
N PRO A 282 0.47 2.94 22.03
CA PRO A 282 1.07 4.20 21.63
C PRO A 282 1.82 4.03 20.32
N GLY A 283 1.85 5.05 19.46
CA GLY A 283 2.62 5.05 18.23
C GLY A 283 2.05 5.92 17.12
N TRP A 284 2.75 5.95 15.99
CA TRP A 284 2.42 6.78 14.83
C TRP A 284 2.12 5.90 13.63
N VAL A 285 0.97 6.12 13.01
CA VAL A 285 0.48 5.30 11.91
C VAL A 285 1.02 5.80 10.57
N THR A 286 1.39 4.89 9.68
CA THR A 286 1.57 5.10 8.24
C THR A 286 0.49 4.34 7.51
N ASP A 287 -0.10 4.93 6.46
CA ASP A 287 -1.24 4.36 5.73
C ASP A 287 -1.31 4.94 4.31
N GLY A 288 -1.80 4.16 3.34
CA GLY A 288 -2.21 4.59 1.99
C GLY A 288 -1.22 5.45 1.19
N PRO A 289 -0.02 4.94 0.86
CA PRO A 289 0.93 5.64 0.00
C PRO A 289 0.47 5.68 -1.46
N GLU A 290 0.60 6.82 -2.13
CA GLU A 290 0.52 6.94 -3.59
C GLU A 290 1.63 7.85 -4.11
N MET A 291 2.40 7.34 -5.06
CA MET A 291 3.45 8.09 -5.73
C MET A 291 2.88 8.92 -6.88
N PHE A 292 3.25 10.20 -6.97
CA PHE A 292 2.80 11.08 -8.04
C PHE A 292 3.89 12.03 -8.53
N ARG A 293 3.72 12.57 -9.73
CA ARG A 293 4.50 13.71 -10.21
C ARG A 293 3.59 14.90 -10.46
N THR A 294 4.02 16.09 -10.05
CA THR A 294 3.40 17.34 -10.46
C THR A 294 3.69 17.61 -11.94
N LYS A 295 3.03 18.62 -12.53
CA LYS A 295 3.30 19.04 -13.92
C LYS A 295 4.70 19.60 -14.12
N THR A 296 5.36 20.07 -13.06
CA THR A 296 6.78 20.47 -13.09
C THR A 296 7.74 19.27 -13.05
N GLY A 297 7.21 18.05 -12.87
CA GLY A 297 7.99 16.80 -12.79
C GLY A 297 8.46 16.44 -11.39
N LYS A 298 8.13 17.25 -10.37
CA LYS A 298 8.53 16.99 -8.99
C LYS A 298 7.82 15.76 -8.44
N LEU A 299 8.60 14.85 -7.86
CA LEU A 299 8.12 13.60 -7.27
C LEU A 299 7.57 13.86 -5.86
N GLY A 300 6.33 13.44 -5.64
CA GLY A 300 5.66 13.46 -4.35
C GLY A 300 5.04 12.13 -3.99
N MET A 301 4.67 12.00 -2.72
CA MET A 301 3.92 10.89 -2.16
C MET A 301 2.75 11.47 -1.37
N LEU A 302 1.53 11.05 -1.71
CA LEU A 302 0.38 11.13 -0.82
C LEU A 302 0.47 9.97 0.18
N TRP A 303 0.20 10.23 1.45
CA TRP A 303 0.10 9.20 2.48
C TRP A 303 -0.73 9.71 3.66
N SER A 304 -1.16 8.82 4.54
CA SER A 304 -2.04 9.13 5.65
C SER A 304 -1.49 8.71 7.01
N SER A 305 -1.98 9.40 8.04
CA SER A 305 -1.68 9.15 9.44
C SER A 305 -2.82 9.68 10.32
N TRP A 306 -2.62 9.73 11.63
CA TRP A 306 -3.51 10.43 12.55
C TRP A 306 -2.95 11.80 12.89
N GLY A 307 -3.78 12.83 12.77
CA GLY A 307 -3.51 14.19 13.18
C GLY A 307 -4.42 14.64 14.32
N GLU A 308 -4.43 15.95 14.58
CA GLU A 308 -5.19 16.56 15.68
C GLU A 308 -6.70 16.32 15.57
N HIS A 309 -7.24 16.27 14.35
CA HIS A 309 -8.65 15.99 14.08
C HIS A 309 -8.87 14.58 13.51
N ARG A 310 -8.13 13.59 14.04
CA ARG A 310 -8.16 12.17 13.64
C ARG A 310 -7.47 11.94 12.29
N TYR A 311 -8.00 11.03 11.48
CA TYR A 311 -7.34 10.58 10.25
C TYR A 311 -7.06 11.75 9.31
N ALA A 312 -5.85 11.80 8.77
CA ALA A 312 -5.34 12.93 8.01
C ALA A 312 -4.51 12.46 6.82
N GLN A 313 -4.78 13.09 5.67
CA GLN A 313 -3.98 13.00 4.46
C GLN A 313 -2.83 14.01 4.53
N GLY A 314 -1.61 13.58 4.27
CA GLY A 314 -0.49 14.46 4.04
C GLY A 314 0.28 14.16 2.76
N ILE A 315 1.33 14.96 2.56
CA ILE A 315 2.22 14.89 1.40
C ILE A 315 3.67 14.96 1.87
N ALA A 316 4.52 14.15 1.24
CA ALA A 316 5.97 14.31 1.26
C ALA A 316 6.50 14.48 -0.16
N TYR A 317 7.58 15.25 -0.32
CA TYR A 317 8.25 15.44 -1.61
C TYR A 317 9.68 14.92 -1.57
N SER A 318 10.09 14.22 -2.63
CA SER A 318 11.48 13.81 -2.79
C SER A 318 12.31 14.99 -3.29
N THR A 319 13.36 15.36 -2.54
CA THR A 319 14.23 16.48 -2.94
C THR A 319 15.18 16.12 -4.07
N SER A 320 15.39 14.82 -4.34
CA SER A 320 16.21 14.34 -5.45
C SER A 320 15.40 14.07 -6.72
N GLY A 321 14.08 14.00 -6.63
CA GLY A 321 13.20 13.57 -7.72
C GLY A 321 13.17 12.05 -7.96
N SER A 322 13.85 11.27 -7.11
CA SER A 322 13.89 9.80 -7.13
C SER A 322 13.16 9.20 -5.91
N ILE A 323 12.63 7.99 -6.05
CA ILE A 323 12.03 7.23 -4.94
C ILE A 323 12.96 7.10 -3.73
N LYS A 324 14.28 7.11 -3.96
CA LYS A 324 15.31 7.05 -2.91
C LYS A 324 15.30 8.25 -1.95
N GLY A 325 14.54 9.30 -2.24
CA GLY A 325 14.47 10.50 -1.42
C GLY A 325 15.77 11.32 -1.46
N PRO A 326 16.09 12.08 -0.41
CA PRO A 326 15.38 12.15 0.87
C PRO A 326 14.00 12.78 0.70
N TRP A 327 13.11 12.45 1.63
CA TRP A 327 11.71 12.88 1.65
C TRP A 327 11.51 14.00 2.65
N VAL A 328 10.85 15.08 2.23
CA VAL A 328 10.53 16.24 3.07
C VAL A 328 9.02 16.37 3.14
N HIS A 329 8.48 16.33 4.35
CA HIS A 329 7.05 16.48 4.62
C HIS A 329 6.61 17.94 4.51
N GLU A 330 5.39 18.15 4.00
CA GLU A 330 4.70 19.42 4.23
C GLU A 330 4.43 19.60 5.73
N ALA A 331 4.43 20.86 6.18
CA ALA A 331 4.23 21.19 7.59
C ALA A 331 2.81 20.85 8.06
N GLU A 332 1.82 21.09 7.21
CA GLU A 332 0.41 20.85 7.46
C GLU A 332 -0.09 19.62 6.70
N ALA A 333 -1.13 18.98 7.23
CA ALA A 333 -1.86 17.95 6.50
C ALA A 333 -2.50 18.55 5.24
N PHE A 334 -2.48 17.80 4.13
CA PHE A 334 -3.16 18.17 2.90
C PHE A 334 -4.69 18.19 3.07
N LYS A 335 -5.20 17.26 3.89
CA LYS A 335 -6.59 17.23 4.35
C LYS A 335 -6.64 16.56 5.73
N GLY A 336 -6.92 17.34 6.77
CA GLY A 336 -6.79 16.91 8.17
C GLY A 336 -8.10 16.90 8.95
N ASP A 337 -9.21 16.51 8.34
CA ASP A 337 -10.57 16.56 8.90
C ASP A 337 -11.24 15.18 8.94
N ASN A 338 -10.52 14.17 9.44
CA ASN A 338 -10.95 12.76 9.45
C ASN A 338 -11.11 12.17 8.04
N SER A 339 -10.12 12.47 7.20
CA SER A 339 -10.01 12.06 5.81
C SER A 339 -8.60 11.60 5.48
N GLY A 340 -8.49 10.54 4.69
CA GLY A 340 -7.21 10.01 4.25
C GLY A 340 -7.39 8.82 3.33
N HIS A 341 -6.30 8.11 3.10
CA HIS A 341 -6.14 7.08 2.08
C HIS A 341 -6.66 7.58 0.72
N GLY A 342 -6.23 8.78 0.34
CA GLY A 342 -6.66 9.43 -0.88
C GLY A 342 -5.64 9.30 -2.00
N MET A 343 -6.18 9.21 -3.23
CA MET A 343 -5.47 8.86 -4.45
C MET A 343 -5.79 9.87 -5.55
N LEU A 344 -4.85 10.13 -6.44
CA LEU A 344 -5.01 11.02 -7.57
C LEU A 344 -5.35 10.23 -8.83
N PHE A 345 -6.33 10.72 -9.58
CA PHE A 345 -6.64 10.20 -10.90
C PHE A 345 -6.86 11.35 -11.88
N THR A 346 -6.81 11.02 -13.17
CA THR A 346 -7.03 11.98 -14.25
C THR A 346 -8.30 11.60 -14.99
N THR A 347 -9.20 12.56 -15.19
CA THR A 347 -10.41 12.32 -15.98
C THR A 347 -10.07 12.13 -17.45
N PHE A 348 -10.99 11.57 -18.23
CA PHE A 348 -10.84 11.43 -19.68
C PHE A 348 -10.64 12.77 -20.41
N GLU A 349 -11.06 13.88 -19.80
CA GLU A 349 -10.86 15.25 -20.30
C GLU A 349 -9.53 15.88 -19.83
N GLY A 350 -8.70 15.13 -19.09
CA GLY A 350 -7.37 15.57 -18.64
C GLY A 350 -7.36 16.36 -17.32
N LYS A 351 -8.47 16.40 -16.57
CA LYS A 351 -8.52 17.07 -15.26
C LYS A 351 -7.94 16.16 -14.17
N ARG A 352 -7.00 16.68 -13.38
CA ARG A 352 -6.48 15.99 -12.18
C ARG A 352 -7.47 16.14 -11.03
N LEU A 353 -7.86 15.03 -10.43
CA LEU A 353 -8.78 14.97 -9.28
C LEU A 353 -8.18 14.09 -8.17
N PHE A 354 -8.68 14.27 -6.96
CA PHE A 354 -8.29 13.54 -5.76
C PHE A 354 -9.50 12.86 -5.15
N ILE A 355 -9.49 11.53 -5.08
CA ILE A 355 -10.51 10.77 -4.36
C ILE A 355 -9.98 10.41 -2.97
N VAL A 356 -10.81 10.53 -1.94
CA VAL A 356 -10.44 10.27 -0.55
C VAL A 356 -11.65 9.75 0.20
N HIS A 357 -11.49 8.92 1.24
CA HIS A 357 -12.60 8.65 2.12
C HIS A 357 -12.68 9.69 3.24
N HIS A 358 -13.90 10.02 3.66
CA HIS A 358 -14.18 10.94 4.75
C HIS A 358 -15.21 10.33 5.68
N ALA A 359 -15.07 10.58 6.98
CA ALA A 359 -16.08 10.21 7.97
C ALA A 359 -16.49 11.43 8.81
N GLU A 360 -17.78 11.72 8.79
CA GLU A 360 -18.40 12.71 9.68
C GLU A 360 -18.47 12.13 11.10
N GLY A 361 -17.58 12.58 11.98
CA GLY A 361 -17.44 12.04 13.34
C GLY A 361 -17.12 10.55 13.37
N ASN A 362 -18.11 9.73 13.74
CA ASN A 362 -18.04 8.26 13.76
C ASN A 362 -18.97 7.62 12.72
N GLY A 363 -19.47 8.42 11.76
CA GLY A 363 -20.29 7.93 10.66
C GLY A 363 -19.52 7.00 9.71
N PRO A 364 -20.21 6.40 8.73
CA PRO A 364 -19.55 5.57 7.72
C PRO A 364 -18.54 6.40 6.93
N ARG A 365 -17.41 5.76 6.57
CA ARG A 365 -16.46 6.32 5.61
C ARG A 365 -17.11 6.36 4.23
N LYS A 366 -17.12 7.53 3.61
CA LYS A 366 -17.69 7.78 2.29
C LYS A 366 -16.63 8.38 1.37
N PRO A 367 -16.52 7.91 0.12
CA PRO A 367 -15.68 8.56 -0.87
C PRO A 367 -16.13 10.00 -1.15
N GLN A 368 -15.16 10.89 -1.34
CA GLN A 368 -15.34 12.26 -1.80
C GLN A 368 -14.31 12.53 -2.90
N ILE A 369 -14.70 13.32 -3.91
CA ILE A 369 -13.80 13.73 -4.99
C ILE A 369 -13.57 15.23 -4.88
N TRP A 370 -12.31 15.64 -4.95
CA TRP A 370 -11.84 17.01 -4.83
C TRP A 370 -11.04 17.41 -6.07
N GLU A 371 -11.12 18.69 -6.41
CA GLU A 371 -10.21 19.29 -7.38
C GLU A 371 -8.80 19.40 -6.78
N VAL A 372 -7.78 19.23 -7.61
CA VAL A 372 -6.38 19.48 -7.22
C VAL A 372 -5.67 20.24 -8.33
N ASP A 373 -4.97 21.30 -7.94
CA ASP A 373 -4.01 21.97 -8.81
C ASP A 373 -2.62 21.37 -8.60
N ASP A 374 -2.05 20.83 -9.67
CA ASP A 374 -0.73 20.22 -9.74
C ASP A 374 0.21 20.96 -10.72
N SER A 375 -0.14 22.20 -11.10
CA SER A 375 0.61 23.00 -12.08
C SER A 375 1.98 23.46 -11.58
N GLY A 376 2.14 23.62 -10.26
CA GLY A 376 3.39 23.98 -9.61
C GLY A 376 4.17 22.79 -9.02
N ASP A 377 5.13 23.11 -8.16
CA ASP A 377 5.95 22.12 -7.44
C ASP A 377 5.24 21.46 -6.24
N LYS A 378 4.01 21.87 -5.96
CA LYS A 378 3.21 21.35 -4.86
C LYS A 378 1.77 21.17 -5.32
N LEU A 379 1.06 20.25 -4.68
CA LEU A 379 -0.38 20.10 -4.86
C LEU A 379 -1.08 21.18 -4.04
N VAL A 380 -2.14 21.75 -4.61
CA VAL A 380 -3.07 22.63 -3.91
C VAL A 380 -4.46 22.01 -3.98
N LEU A 381 -5.05 21.75 -2.81
CA LEU A 381 -6.40 21.22 -2.73
C LEU A 381 -7.40 22.30 -3.17
N GLY A 382 -8.28 21.96 -4.11
CA GLY A 382 -9.33 22.82 -4.62
C GLY A 382 -10.67 22.57 -3.93
N ASN A 383 -11.75 22.91 -4.64
CA ASN A 383 -13.11 22.69 -4.12
C ASN A 383 -13.50 21.21 -4.21
N ARG A 384 -14.51 20.82 -3.42
CA ARG A 384 -15.18 19.54 -3.59
C ARG A 384 -15.83 19.48 -4.98
N TYR A 385 -15.51 18.43 -5.73
CA TYR A 385 -15.94 18.27 -7.13
C TYR A 385 -17.33 17.63 -7.22
N LEU A 386 -17.63 16.65 -6.37
CA LEU A 386 -18.92 15.94 -6.27
C LEU A 386 -19.38 15.75 -4.82
#